data_AF-A0A968XV64-F1
#
_entry.id   AF-A0A968XV64-F1
#
_cell.length_a   1.000
_cell.length_b   1.000
_cell.length_c   1.000
_cell.angle_alpha   90.00
_cell.angle_beta   90.00
_cell.angle_gamma   90.00
#
_symmetry.space_group_name_H-M   'P 1'
#
loop_
_entity.id
_entity.type
_entity.pdbx_description
1 polymer ?
#
loop_
_entity_poly.entity_id
_entity_poly.type
_entity_poly.pdbx_seq_one_letter_code
_entity_poly.pdbx_strand_id
1 'polypeptide(L)'
;MSSPRKNSIASLPDGAYRFWNGKTDTPEVSDDRLLKEGGVLFIFRKQGDRITGNFAYIDGEDSACVFGFANRDTVSGFAYPYSNTVQDVKEVFVNLGPANFLRVRRASKTGNVNFYRSALLDLKDFNQINLGPVLPPKNCQA
;
A
#
# COMPACT_ATOMS: atom_id res chain seq x y z
N MET A 1 -6.58 30.75 -1.24
CA MET A 1 -7.55 29.63 -1.15
C MET A 1 -6.82 28.44 -0.55
N SER A 2 -7.10 28.10 0.70
CA SER A 2 -6.51 26.96 1.39
C SER A 2 -7.26 25.69 0.99
N SER A 3 -6.58 24.77 0.31
CA SER A 3 -7.11 23.44 0.00
C SER A 3 -7.59 22.75 1.28
N PRO A 4 -8.76 22.07 1.30
CA PRO A 4 -9.17 21.29 2.47
C PRO A 4 -8.05 20.31 2.83
N ARG A 5 -7.62 20.30 4.09
CA ARG A 5 -6.54 19.41 4.53
C ARG A 5 -7.00 17.97 4.32
N LYS A 6 -6.37 17.27 3.38
CA LYS A 6 -6.45 15.81 3.29
C LYS A 6 -6.12 15.24 4.67
N ASN A 7 -7.08 14.52 5.26
CA ASN A 7 -6.84 13.83 6.52
C ASN A 7 -5.76 12.77 6.28
N SER A 8 -4.72 12.79 7.10
CA SER A 8 -3.64 11.82 6.99
C SER A 8 -4.14 10.40 7.26
N ILE A 9 -3.52 9.38 6.68
CA ILE A 9 -3.97 7.99 6.90
C ILE A 9 -3.94 7.59 8.38
N ALA A 10 -3.00 8.14 9.17
CA ALA A 10 -2.90 7.91 10.61
C ALA A 10 -4.13 8.43 11.37
N SER A 11 -4.74 9.51 10.91
CA SER A 11 -5.91 10.13 11.53
C SER A 11 -7.25 9.49 11.16
N LEU A 12 -7.26 8.54 10.23
CA LEU A 12 -8.47 7.82 9.84
C LEU A 12 -9.00 6.98 11.01
N PRO A 13 -10.32 6.86 11.19
CA PRO A 13 -10.89 5.92 12.15
C PRO A 13 -10.62 4.47 11.74
N ASP A 14 -10.90 3.53 12.64
CA ASP A 14 -10.84 2.11 12.32
C ASP A 14 -11.81 1.79 11.18
N GLY A 15 -11.35 0.99 10.21
CA GLY A 15 -12.14 0.75 9.01
C GLY A 15 -11.36 0.14 7.84
N ALA A 16 -12.03 0.08 6.70
CA ALA A 16 -11.50 -0.38 5.43
C ALA A 16 -11.42 0.79 4.45
N TYR A 17 -10.32 0.87 3.70
CA TYR A 17 -10.00 2.00 2.84
C TYR A 17 -9.39 1.53 1.53
N ARG A 18 -9.65 2.27 0.45
CA ARG A 18 -9.01 2.12 -0.86
C ARG A 18 -8.40 3.46 -1.25
N PHE A 19 -7.11 3.45 -1.54
CA PHE A 19 -6.34 4.63 -1.91
C PHE A 19 -5.73 4.41 -3.30
N TRP A 20 -5.74 5.44 -4.14
CA TRP A 20 -5.23 5.41 -5.51
C TRP A 20 -4.40 6.66 -5.81
N ASN A 21 -3.27 6.53 -6.50
CA ASN A 21 -2.40 7.66 -6.84
C ASN A 21 -2.81 8.44 -8.10
N GLY A 22 -3.90 8.03 -8.76
CA GLY A 22 -4.43 8.77 -9.91
C GLY A 22 -5.14 10.06 -9.51
N LYS A 23 -5.33 10.93 -10.51
CA LYS A 23 -6.02 12.21 -10.33
C LYS A 23 -7.51 11.98 -10.33
N THR A 24 -8.21 12.51 -9.34
CA THR A 24 -9.67 12.46 -9.34
C THR A 24 -10.25 13.66 -8.59
N ASP A 25 -11.31 14.22 -9.15
CA ASP A 25 -12.08 15.30 -8.51
C ASP A 25 -13.19 14.75 -7.61
N THR A 26 -13.51 13.45 -7.76
CA THR A 26 -14.51 12.73 -6.97
C THR A 26 -13.90 11.47 -6.33
N PRO A 27 -14.35 11.04 -5.15
CA PRO A 27 -13.93 9.78 -4.56
C PRO A 27 -14.54 8.57 -5.27
N GLU A 28 -15.51 8.76 -6.17
CA GLU A 28 -16.15 7.67 -6.92
C GLU A 28 -15.34 7.36 -8.18
N VAL A 29 -14.64 6.23 -8.17
CA VAL A 29 -13.80 5.75 -9.26
C VAL A 29 -14.23 4.33 -9.63
N SER A 30 -14.57 4.12 -10.89
CA SER A 30 -14.93 2.80 -11.42
C SER A 30 -13.68 1.95 -11.69
N ASP A 31 -13.83 0.62 -11.66
CA ASP A 31 -12.72 -0.28 -11.95
C ASP A 31 -12.23 -0.15 -13.40
N ASP A 32 -13.14 0.10 -14.37
CA ASP A 32 -12.77 0.41 -15.76
C ASP A 32 -11.86 1.63 -15.87
N ARG A 33 -12.12 2.66 -15.04
CA ARG A 33 -11.28 3.85 -14.99
C ARG A 33 -9.91 3.56 -14.41
N LEU A 34 -9.85 2.75 -13.35
CA LEU A 34 -8.58 2.31 -12.76
C LEU A 34 -7.74 1.54 -13.78
N LEU A 35 -8.33 0.58 -14.50
CA LEU A 35 -7.63 -0.19 -15.54
C LEU A 35 -7.20 0.69 -16.72
N LYS A 36 -7.98 1.71 -17.08
CA LYS A 36 -7.65 2.62 -18.19
C LYS A 36 -6.55 3.62 -17.84
N GLU A 37 -6.56 4.15 -16.62
CA GLU A 37 -5.61 5.18 -16.18
C GLU A 37 -4.38 4.60 -15.48
N GLY A 38 -4.46 3.34 -15.05
CA GLY A 38 -3.37 2.64 -14.37
C GLY A 38 -3.02 3.26 -13.02
N GLY A 39 -1.75 3.11 -12.64
CA GLY A 39 -1.20 3.63 -11.39
C GLY A 39 -1.13 2.58 -10.29
N VAL A 40 -1.36 3.01 -9.05
CA VAL A 40 -1.10 2.20 -7.86
C VAL A 40 -2.29 2.24 -6.91
N LEU A 41 -2.71 1.06 -6.47
CA LEU A 41 -3.75 0.89 -5.46
C LEU A 41 -3.17 0.41 -4.14
N PHE A 42 -3.72 0.94 -3.06
CA PHE A 42 -3.55 0.38 -1.73
C PHE A 42 -4.91 0.18 -1.06
N ILE A 43 -5.30 -1.08 -0.88
CA ILE A 43 -6.55 -1.47 -0.22
C ILE A 43 -6.21 -2.02 1.15
N PHE A 44 -6.63 -1.35 2.23
CA PHE A 44 -6.17 -1.68 3.56
C PHE A 44 -7.24 -1.59 4.64
N ARG A 45 -6.95 -2.27 5.75
CA ARG A 45 -7.69 -2.16 7.00
C ARG A 45 -6.83 -1.42 8.02
N LYS A 46 -7.43 -0.49 8.75
CA LYS A 46 -6.83 0.22 9.89
C LYS A 46 -7.48 -0.20 11.20
N GLN A 47 -6.66 -0.43 12.23
CA GLN A 47 -7.08 -0.71 13.61
C GLN A 47 -6.12 -0.02 14.58
N GLY A 48 -6.55 1.07 15.22
CA GLY A 48 -5.63 2.02 15.85
C GLY A 48 -4.61 2.51 14.81
N ASP A 49 -3.32 2.49 15.12
CA ASP A 49 -2.27 2.86 14.15
C ASP A 49 -1.85 1.69 13.24
N ARG A 50 -2.37 0.49 13.46
CA ARG A 50 -1.98 -0.70 12.71
C ARG A 50 -2.68 -0.74 11.36
N ILE A 51 -1.92 -1.03 10.32
CA ILE A 51 -2.41 -1.22 8.95
C ILE A 51 -2.03 -2.60 8.44
N THR A 52 -2.99 -3.26 7.80
CA THR A 52 -2.78 -4.45 6.94
C THR A 52 -3.44 -4.18 5.60
N GLY A 53 -2.71 -4.29 4.49
CA GLY A 53 -3.29 -3.98 3.18
C GLY A 53 -2.54 -4.54 1.99
N ASN A 54 -3.22 -4.57 0.85
CA ASN A 54 -2.68 -5.01 -0.43
C ASN A 54 -2.22 -3.77 -1.20
N PHE A 55 -0.93 -3.73 -1.53
CA PHE A 55 -0.33 -2.78 -2.45
C PHE A 55 -0.15 -3.45 -3.81
N ALA A 56 -0.56 -2.79 -4.88
CA ALA A 56 -0.34 -3.29 -6.25
C ALA A 56 -0.26 -2.14 -7.26
N TYR A 57 0.60 -2.31 -8.27
CA TYR A 57 0.48 -1.57 -9.52
C TYR A 57 -0.69 -2.17 -10.32
N ILE A 58 -1.59 -1.32 -10.83
CA ILE A 58 -2.80 -1.78 -11.52
C ILE A 58 -2.46 -2.59 -12.78
N ASP A 59 -1.44 -2.17 -13.52
CA ASP A 59 -1.00 -2.79 -14.78
C ASP A 59 0.30 -3.58 -14.63
N GLY A 60 0.70 -3.93 -13.40
CA GLY A 60 1.99 -4.53 -13.11
C GLY A 60 1.89 -5.76 -12.22
N GLU A 61 2.94 -6.58 -12.24
CA GLU A 61 3.05 -7.78 -11.39
C GLU A 61 3.53 -7.43 -9.96
N ASP A 62 4.14 -6.26 -9.80
CA ASP A 62 4.68 -5.78 -8.53
C ASP A 62 3.56 -5.50 -7.53
N SER A 63 3.45 -6.42 -6.57
CA SER A 63 2.40 -6.38 -5.56
C SER A 63 2.87 -7.04 -4.27
N ALA A 64 2.39 -6.53 -3.15
CA ALA A 64 2.75 -7.03 -1.83
C ALA A 64 1.63 -6.78 -0.81
N CYS A 65 1.52 -7.66 0.17
CA CYS A 65 0.81 -7.34 1.40
C CYS A 65 1.74 -6.53 2.32
N VAL A 66 1.26 -5.38 2.80
CA VAL A 66 1.98 -4.51 3.74
C VAL A 66 1.33 -4.63 5.11
N PHE A 67 2.15 -4.87 6.13
CA PHE A 67 1.75 -4.89 7.53
C PHE A 67 2.63 -3.95 8.34
N GLY A 68 2.04 -2.97 9.02
CA GLY A 68 2.83 -1.99 9.75
C GLY A 68 2.01 -0.98 10.53
N PHE A 69 2.65 0.14 10.84
CA PHE A 69 2.08 1.25 11.61
C PHE A 69 2.04 2.53 10.79
N ALA A 70 0.91 3.22 10.84
CA ALA A 70 0.71 4.50 10.20
C ALA A 70 1.35 5.64 11.03
N ASN A 71 2.05 6.53 10.34
CA ASN A 71 2.46 7.82 10.87
C ASN A 71 2.27 8.87 9.77
N ARG A 72 1.39 9.84 10.00
CA ARG A 72 0.88 10.76 8.97
C ARG A 72 0.36 9.99 7.76
N ASP A 73 1.03 10.08 6.61
CA ASP A 73 0.70 9.41 5.34
C ASP A 73 1.65 8.26 5.00
N THR A 74 2.47 7.83 5.96
CA THR A 74 3.44 6.75 5.75
C THR A 74 3.08 5.53 6.57
N VAL A 75 3.21 4.33 5.99
CA VAL A 75 3.17 3.06 6.72
C VAL A 75 4.58 2.49 6.83
N SER A 76 5.02 2.21 8.05
CA SER A 76 6.32 1.57 8.32
C SER A 76 6.10 0.18 8.89
N GLY A 77 6.77 -0.85 8.35
CA GLY A 77 6.62 -2.21 8.84
C GLY A 77 7.26 -3.27 7.94
N PHE A 78 6.49 -4.27 7.55
CA PHE A 78 6.88 -5.43 6.75
C PHE A 78 6.15 -5.41 5.40
N ALA A 79 6.77 -6.00 4.39
CA ALA A 79 6.14 -6.26 3.10
C ALA A 79 6.34 -7.72 2.68
N TYR A 80 5.26 -8.35 2.22
CA TYR A 80 5.19 -9.75 1.79
C TYR A 80 4.81 -9.77 0.30
N PRO A 81 5.78 -9.91 -0.61
CA PRO A 81 5.51 -9.93 -2.05
C PRO A 81 4.62 -11.12 -2.42
N TYR A 82 3.60 -10.91 -3.25
CA TYR A 82 2.72 -12.01 -3.67
C TYR A 82 3.40 -13.02 -4.60
N SER A 83 4.40 -12.56 -5.36
CA SER A 83 5.27 -13.45 -6.15
C SER A 83 6.17 -14.34 -5.29
N ASN A 84 6.16 -14.15 -3.96
CA ASN A 84 7.06 -14.77 -2.99
C ASN A 84 8.54 -14.63 -3.36
N THR A 85 8.89 -13.64 -4.18
CA THR A 85 10.26 -13.36 -4.63
C THR A 85 10.73 -12.08 -3.98
N VAL A 86 11.93 -12.12 -3.40
CA VAL A 86 12.58 -10.97 -2.78
C VAL A 86 13.91 -10.70 -3.47
N GLN A 87 14.23 -9.42 -3.63
CA GLN A 87 15.56 -8.97 -4.03
C GLN A 87 16.50 -9.16 -2.82
N ASP A 88 17.74 -9.60 -3.06
CA ASP A 88 18.74 -9.70 -1.99
C ASP A 88 19.25 -8.31 -1.58
N VAL A 89 18.42 -7.61 -0.81
CA VAL A 89 18.69 -6.25 -0.32
C VAL A 89 18.85 -6.25 1.19
N LYS A 90 20.01 -5.77 1.64
CA LYS A 90 20.38 -5.68 3.06
C LYS A 90 19.89 -4.37 3.67
N GLU A 91 20.76 -3.38 3.82
CA GLU A 91 20.45 -2.16 4.59
C GLU A 91 19.92 -0.99 3.74
N VAL A 92 20.10 -1.07 2.41
CA VAL A 92 19.66 -0.04 1.46
C VAL A 92 18.23 -0.28 1.06
N PHE A 93 17.41 0.77 1.08
CA PHE A 93 16.06 0.74 0.55
C PHE A 93 16.09 0.69 -0.98
N VAL A 94 15.35 -0.26 -1.55
CA VAL A 94 15.04 -0.32 -2.97
C VAL A 94 13.54 -0.18 -3.19
N ASN A 95 13.14 0.22 -4.39
CA ASN A 95 11.74 0.29 -4.75
C ASN A 95 11.20 -1.13 -5.01
N LEU A 96 10.00 -1.41 -4.51
CA LEU A 96 9.19 -2.55 -4.96
C LEU A 96 8.30 -2.04 -6.08
N GLY A 97 8.70 -2.33 -7.32
CA GLY A 97 8.10 -1.81 -8.54
C GLY A 97 8.76 -0.54 -9.10
N PRO A 98 8.19 0.04 -10.17
CA PRO A 98 8.85 1.08 -10.97
C PRO A 98 8.91 2.46 -10.30
N ALA A 99 8.23 2.68 -9.17
CA ALA A 99 8.16 3.98 -8.50
C ALA A 99 8.48 3.88 -7.00
N ASN A 100 8.66 5.02 -6.35
CA ASN A 100 9.14 5.11 -4.96
C ASN A 100 8.03 5.05 -3.90
N PHE A 101 6.84 4.54 -4.23
CA PHE A 101 5.71 4.46 -3.31
C PHE A 101 5.95 3.43 -2.19
N LEU A 102 6.37 2.22 -2.55
CA LEU A 102 6.75 1.17 -1.60
C LEU A 102 8.25 0.91 -1.70
N ARG A 103 8.97 1.21 -0.63
CA ARG A 103 10.40 0.94 -0.51
C ARG A 103 10.64 -0.17 0.50
N VAL A 104 11.51 -1.10 0.17
CA VAL A 104 11.77 -2.30 0.97
C VAL A 104 13.26 -2.53 1.17
N ARG A 105 13.61 -3.21 2.27
CA ARG A 105 14.97 -3.67 2.56
C ARG A 105 14.94 -4.83 3.56
N ARG A 106 16.11 -5.41 3.82
CA ARG A 106 16.32 -6.53 4.75
C ARG A 106 15.43 -7.71 4.39
N ALA A 107 15.66 -8.25 3.19
CA ALA A 107 15.03 -9.49 2.76
C ALA A 107 15.27 -10.61 3.78
N SER A 108 14.25 -11.40 4.03
CA SER A 108 14.27 -12.47 5.01
C SER A 108 13.31 -13.58 4.61
N LYS A 109 13.46 -14.72 5.25
CA LYS A 109 12.66 -15.91 5.00
C LYS A 109 12.24 -16.55 6.31
N THR A 110 11.01 -17.06 6.36
CA THR A 110 10.52 -17.88 7.48
C THR A 110 9.70 -19.02 6.90
N GLY A 111 10.17 -20.26 7.07
CA GLY A 111 9.61 -21.39 6.33
C GLY A 111 9.71 -21.15 4.82
N ASN A 112 8.58 -21.21 4.11
CA ASN A 112 8.49 -20.95 2.67
C ASN A 112 8.14 -19.50 2.31
N VAL A 113 8.03 -18.63 3.31
CA VAL A 113 7.61 -17.24 3.14
C VAL A 113 8.82 -16.34 3.00
N ASN A 114 8.95 -15.67 1.87
CA ASN A 114 9.91 -14.59 1.67
C ASN A 114 9.23 -13.23 1.94
N PHE A 115 9.94 -12.36 2.65
CA PHE A 115 9.41 -11.04 3.03
C PHE A 115 10.55 -10.05 3.28
N TYR A 116 10.20 -8.77 3.35
CA TYR A 116 11.10 -7.71 3.75
C TYR A 116 10.80 -7.29 5.20
N ARG A 117 11.84 -7.28 6.05
CA ARG A 117 11.71 -6.88 7.47
C ARG A 117 11.50 -5.38 7.67
N SER A 118 11.70 -4.58 6.63
CA SER A 118 11.57 -3.13 6.69
C SER A 118 10.99 -2.63 5.37
N ALA A 119 9.76 -2.14 5.44
CA ALA A 119 9.01 -1.53 4.36
C ALA A 119 8.58 -0.10 4.76
N LEU A 120 8.64 0.81 3.81
CA LEU A 120 8.13 2.18 3.90
C LEU A 120 7.21 2.43 2.73
N LEU A 121 5.91 2.56 3.00
CA LEU A 121 4.88 2.93 2.03
C LEU A 121 4.51 4.40 2.21
N ASP A 122 4.70 5.22 1.19
CA ASP A 122 4.34 6.66 1.19
C ASP A 122 3.03 6.88 0.40
N LEU A 123 1.99 7.35 1.09
CA LEU A 123 0.65 7.61 0.53
C LEU A 123 0.34 9.11 0.39
N LYS A 124 1.35 9.99 0.46
CA LYS A 124 1.15 11.44 0.35
C LYS A 124 0.42 11.85 -0.95
N ASP A 125 0.72 11.15 -2.06
CA ASP A 125 0.19 11.43 -3.39
C ASP A 125 -1.03 10.55 -3.74
N PHE A 126 -1.59 9.83 -2.76
CA PHE A 126 -2.76 8.98 -2.96
C PHE A 126 -4.05 9.66 -2.54
N ASN A 127 -5.13 9.42 -3.25
CA ASN A 127 -6.47 9.90 -2.92
C ASN A 127 -7.30 8.74 -2.39
N GLN A 128 -8.07 9.00 -1.34
CA GLN A 128 -9.08 8.04 -0.88
C GLN A 128 -10.19 7.97 -1.93
N ILE A 129 -10.55 6.75 -2.33
CA ILE A 129 -11.65 6.47 -3.27
C ILE A 129 -12.66 5.50 -2.62
N ASN A 130 -13.77 5.25 -3.30
CA ASN A 130 -14.74 4.22 -2.94
C ASN A 130 -14.05 2.87 -2.74
N LEU A 131 -14.50 2.10 -1.73
CA LEU A 131 -13.84 0.85 -1.33
C LEU A 131 -13.81 -0.22 -2.43
N GLY A 132 -14.73 -0.14 -3.39
CA GLY A 132 -14.89 -1.15 -4.43
C GLY A 132 -15.37 -2.50 -3.89
N PRO A 133 -15.34 -3.56 -4.70
CA PRO A 133 -15.84 -4.89 -4.33
C PRO A 133 -14.81 -5.73 -3.54
N VAL A 134 -13.52 -5.37 -3.61
CA VAL A 134 -12.43 -6.14 -2.99
C VAL A 134 -12.22 -5.72 -1.54
N LEU A 135 -12.33 -6.67 -0.62
CA LEU A 135 -12.10 -6.42 0.79
C LEU A 135 -10.60 -6.42 1.14
N PRO A 136 -10.14 -5.52 2.04
CA PRO A 136 -8.77 -5.57 2.52
C PRO A 136 -8.50 -6.85 3.32
N PRO A 137 -7.26 -7.36 3.28
CA PRO A 137 -6.86 -8.55 4.01
C PRO A 137 -6.97 -8.32 5.53
N LYS A 138 -7.19 -9.42 6.28
CA LYS A 138 -7.12 -9.39 7.76
C LYS A 138 -5.68 -9.52 8.26
N ASN A 139 -4.85 -10.24 7.53
CA ASN A 139 -3.45 -10.52 7.84
C ASN A 139 -2.63 -10.57 6.55
N CYS A 140 -1.32 -10.33 6.66
CA CYS A 140 -0.38 -10.73 5.63
C CYS A 140 0.03 -12.17 5.91
N GLN A 141 -0.78 -13.10 5.42
CA GLN A 141 -0.34 -14.49 5.29
C GLN A 141 0.41 -14.63 3.98
N ALA A 142 1.50 -15.38 4.05
CA ALA A 142 2.05 -16.06 2.89
C ALA A 142 1.80 -17.55 3.06
#